data_AF-A0A1F4D958-F1
#
_entry.id   AF-A0A1F4D958-F1
#
_cell.length_a   1.000
_cell.length_b   1.000
_cell.length_c   1.000
_cell.angle_alpha   90.00
_cell.angle_beta   90.00
_cell.angle_gamma   90.00
#
_symmetry.space_group_name_H-M   'P 1'
#
loop_
_entity.id
_entity.type
_entity.pdbx_description
1 polymer ?
#
loop_
_entity_poly.entity_id
_entity_poly.type
_entity_poly.pdbx_seq_one_letter_code
_entity_poly.pdbx_strand_id
1 'polypeptide(L)'
;MTLDDVAREAVDLSHGRAGHLRIGAGANYVEYLLPEAEAYAALLKDAANLTLEITVSDNDVMAPALRNGELDLVFNIVPATPYEGLVQERIFDDEWVICVSANHRHANRKQVTLADLAQVQT
;
A
#
# COMPACT_ATOMS: atom_id res chain seq x y z
N MET A 1 -0.44 -30.60 20.87
CA MET A 1 0.58 -29.92 20.06
C MET A 1 1.75 -30.89 19.93
N THR A 2 1.92 -31.48 18.74
CA THR A 2 2.92 -32.52 18.48
C THR A 2 4.17 -31.90 17.84
N LEU A 3 5.30 -32.62 17.85
CA LEU A 3 6.57 -32.11 17.32
C LEU A 3 6.49 -31.77 15.82
N ASP A 4 5.64 -32.50 15.08
CA ASP A 4 5.39 -32.28 13.66
C ASP A 4 4.61 -30.98 13.39
N ASP A 5 3.72 -30.59 14.31
CA ASP A 5 2.99 -29.32 14.21
C ASP A 5 3.95 -28.13 14.32
N VAL A 6 4.92 -28.21 15.25
CA VAL A 6 5.93 -27.16 15.47
C VAL A 6 6.89 -27.03 14.28
N ALA A 7 7.34 -28.15 13.71
CA ALA A 7 8.22 -28.13 12.54
C ALA A 7 7.51 -27.54 11.32
N ARG A 8 6.23 -27.89 11.12
CA ARG A 8 5.41 -27.34 10.04
C ARG A 8 5.13 -25.86 10.22
N GLU A 9 4.82 -25.43 11.44
CA GLU A 9 4.62 -24.01 11.76
C GLU A 9 5.91 -23.20 11.55
N ALA A 10 7.08 -23.73 11.93
CA ALA A 10 8.37 -23.11 11.65
C ALA A 10 8.68 -23.03 10.14
N VAL A 11 8.30 -24.05 9.37
CA VAL A 11 8.43 -24.04 7.90
C VAL A 11 7.48 -23.03 7.28
N ASP A 12 6.21 -22.99 7.69
CA ASP A 12 5.22 -22.02 7.21
C ASP A 12 5.66 -20.59 7.56
N LEU A 13 6.20 -20.36 8.76
CA LEU A 13 6.79 -19.08 9.18
C LEU A 13 8.01 -18.71 8.31
N SER A 14 8.91 -19.65 8.02
CA SER A 14 10.10 -19.42 7.18
C SER A 14 9.77 -19.10 5.72
N HIS A 15 8.59 -19.49 5.24
CA HIS A 15 8.08 -19.17 3.91
C HIS A 15 7.11 -17.97 3.91
N GLY A 16 6.89 -17.29 5.04
CA GLY A 16 5.95 -16.17 5.16
C GLY A 16 4.47 -16.56 5.07
N ARG A 17 4.13 -17.83 5.32
CA ARG A 17 2.78 -18.40 5.17
C ARG A 17 1.99 -18.52 6.48
N ALA A 18 2.60 -18.12 7.59
CA ALA A 18 2.00 -18.00 8.91
C ALA A 18 2.71 -16.86 9.66
N GLY A 19 2.03 -16.23 10.63
CA GLY A 19 2.63 -15.19 11.48
C GLY A 19 1.84 -13.88 11.54
N HIS A 20 2.53 -12.82 11.92
CA HIS A 20 1.96 -11.48 12.08
C HIS A 20 2.71 -10.49 11.21
N LEU A 21 2.01 -9.84 10.27
CA LEU A 21 2.58 -8.91 9.31
C LEU A 21 2.10 -7.49 9.60
N ARG A 22 3.04 -6.60 9.92
CA ARG A 22 2.80 -5.18 10.21
C ARG A 22 3.02 -4.35 8.95
N ILE A 23 1.94 -3.83 8.38
CA ILE A 23 1.96 -3.12 7.11
C ILE A 23 1.64 -1.64 7.36
N GLY A 24 2.52 -0.76 6.89
CA GLY A 24 2.22 0.67 6.76
C GLY A 24 1.50 0.95 5.45
N ALA A 25 0.45 1.77 5.46
CA ALA A 25 -0.27 2.17 4.26
C ALA A 25 -0.56 3.67 4.23
N GLY A 26 -0.48 4.27 3.04
CA GLY A 26 -1.01 5.61 2.82
C GLY A 26 -2.54 5.64 2.91
N ALA A 27 -3.11 6.75 3.37
CA ALA A 27 -4.57 6.87 3.55
C ALA A 27 -5.37 6.59 2.26
N ASN A 28 -4.82 6.94 1.10
CA ASN A 28 -5.45 6.70 -0.21
C ASN A 28 -5.34 5.24 -0.69
N TYR A 29 -4.53 4.42 -0.03
CA TYR A 29 -4.17 3.07 -0.49
C TYR A 29 -4.55 1.97 0.50
N VAL A 30 -4.99 2.33 1.71
CA VAL A 30 -5.38 1.37 2.75
C VAL A 30 -6.48 0.43 2.29
N GLU A 31 -7.40 0.91 1.44
CA GLU A 31 -8.52 0.13 0.92
C GLU A 31 -8.10 -1.13 0.16
N TYR A 32 -6.92 -1.17 -0.45
CA TYR A 32 -6.38 -2.36 -1.12
C TYR A 32 -5.91 -3.45 -0.15
N LEU A 33 -5.79 -3.13 1.14
CA LEU A 33 -5.33 -4.04 2.18
C LEU A 33 -6.46 -4.45 3.15
N LEU A 34 -7.67 -3.92 2.95
CA LEU A 34 -8.82 -4.27 3.76
C LEU A 34 -9.41 -5.64 3.36
N PRO A 35 -10.18 -6.30 4.25
CA PRO A 35 -10.76 -7.62 3.99
C PRO A 35 -11.58 -7.75 2.70
N GLU A 36 -12.18 -6.64 2.25
CA GLU A 36 -12.99 -6.57 1.04
C GLU A 36 -12.16 -6.55 -0.25
N ALA A 37 -10.85 -6.28 -0.15
CA ALA A 37 -9.97 -6.19 -1.30
C ALA A 37 -9.53 -7.56 -1.83
N GLU A 38 -9.41 -7.67 -3.15
CA GLU A 38 -8.95 -8.90 -3.80
C GLU A 38 -7.55 -9.31 -3.35
N ALA A 39 -6.66 -8.35 -3.10
CA ALA A 39 -5.31 -8.60 -2.64
C ALA A 39 -5.28 -9.25 -1.24
N TYR A 40 -6.16 -8.82 -0.34
CA TYR A 40 -6.31 -9.43 0.98
C TYR A 40 -6.80 -10.88 0.88
N ALA A 41 -7.83 -11.12 0.06
CA ALA A 41 -8.36 -12.45 -0.17
C ALA A 41 -7.32 -13.40 -0.81
N ALA A 42 -6.54 -12.89 -1.78
CA ALA A 42 -5.44 -13.64 -2.40
C ALA A 42 -4.37 -14.01 -1.37
N LEU A 43 -3.99 -13.07 -0.50
CA LEU A 43 -3.00 -13.30 0.55
C LEU A 43 -3.44 -14.40 1.54
N LEU A 44 -4.67 -14.32 2.06
CA LEU A 44 -5.17 -15.32 3.01
C LEU A 44 -5.45 -16.69 2.37
N LYS A 45 -5.66 -16.76 1.05
CA LYS A 45 -5.78 -18.03 0.35
C LYS A 45 -4.47 -18.82 0.40
N ASP A 46 -3.34 -18.15 0.24
CA ASP A 46 -2.01 -18.79 0.20
C ASP A 46 -1.38 -18.92 1.60
N ALA A 47 -1.80 -18.06 2.53
CA ALA A 47 -1.32 -17.93 3.90
C ALA A 47 -2.48 -17.77 4.91
N ALA A 48 -3.31 -18.81 5.06
CA ALA A 48 -4.53 -18.76 5.88
C ALA A 48 -4.31 -18.48 7.38
N ASN A 49 -3.08 -18.65 7.88
CA ASN A 49 -2.70 -18.40 9.27
C ASN A 49 -1.99 -17.05 9.46
N LEU A 50 -1.99 -16.19 8.45
CA LEU A 50 -1.42 -14.85 8.54
C LEU A 50 -2.40 -13.90 9.23
N THR A 51 -1.88 -13.09 10.14
CA THR A 51 -2.61 -11.96 10.73
C THR A 51 -1.98 -10.66 10.25
N LEU A 52 -2.81 -9.67 9.90
CA LEU A 52 -2.34 -8.37 9.42
C LEU A 52 -2.61 -7.31 10.48
N GLU A 53 -1.61 -6.48 10.77
CA GLU A 53 -1.75 -5.20 11.45
C GLU A 53 -1.48 -4.09 10.44
N ILE A 54 -2.45 -3.19 10.26
CA ILE A 54 -2.35 -2.11 9.27
C ILE A 54 -2.27 -0.77 9.99
N THR A 55 -1.16 -0.06 9.80
CA THR A 55 -0.96 1.31 10.28
C THR A 55 -1.12 2.29 9.14
N VAL A 56 -1.99 3.29 9.29
CA VAL A 56 -2.16 4.35 8.29
C VAL A 56 -1.36 5.58 8.71
N SER A 57 -0.41 5.99 7.87
CA SER A 57 0.43 7.16 8.14
C SER A 57 1.11 7.68 6.86
N ASP A 58 1.94 8.71 7.01
CA ASP A 58 2.78 9.27 5.95
C ASP A 58 4.16 8.61 5.95
N ASN A 59 4.86 8.72 4.81
CA ASN A 59 6.14 8.04 4.62
C ASN A 59 7.27 8.56 5.52
N ASP A 60 7.20 9.81 5.96
CA ASP A 60 8.17 10.39 6.90
C ASP A 60 8.14 9.69 8.25
N VAL A 61 6.98 9.16 8.66
CA VAL A 61 6.81 8.30 9.83
C VAL A 61 7.12 6.84 9.51
N MET A 62 6.58 6.32 8.41
CA MET A 62 6.66 4.88 8.09
C MET A 62 8.04 4.43 7.62
N ALA A 63 8.81 5.26 6.90
CA ALA A 63 10.13 4.85 6.41
C ALA A 63 11.14 4.62 7.55
N PRO A 64 11.23 5.49 8.59
CA PRO A 64 11.99 5.18 9.80
C PRO A 64 11.50 3.91 10.50
N ALA A 65 10.18 3.74 10.67
CA ALA A 65 9.59 2.58 11.34
C ALA A 65 9.95 1.27 10.62
N LEU A 66 9.89 1.26 9.27
CA LEU A 66 10.31 0.13 8.45
C LEU A 66 11.82 -0.16 8.61
N ARG A 67 12.66 0.88 8.60
CA ARG A 67 14.11 0.72 8.80
C ARG A 67 14.46 0.14 10.16
N ASN A 68 13.67 0.49 11.19
CA ASN A 68 13.86 0.00 12.56
C ASN A 68 13.24 -1.38 12.80
N GLY A 69 12.55 -1.96 11.80
CA GLY A 69 11.84 -3.24 11.95
C GLY A 69 10.57 -3.15 12.79
N GLU A 70 10.00 -1.95 12.96
CA GLU A 70 8.69 -1.72 13.58
C GLU A 70 7.55 -2.01 12.60
N LEU A 71 7.80 -1.83 11.30
CA LEU A 71 6.98 -2.29 10.18
C LEU A 71 7.75 -3.34 9.37
N ASP A 72 7.01 -4.22 8.70
CA ASP A 72 7.58 -5.24 7.82
C ASP A 72 7.50 -4.84 6.34
N LEU A 73 6.47 -4.07 5.97
CA LEU A 73 6.24 -3.55 4.62
C LEU A 73 5.57 -2.17 4.69
N VAL A 74 5.80 -1.34 3.67
CA VAL A 74 5.01 -0.11 3.42
C VAL A 74 4.43 -0.15 2.01
N PHE A 75 3.12 0.11 1.91
CA PHE A 75 2.38 0.28 0.65
C PHE A 75 1.89 1.72 0.52
N ASN A 76 2.63 2.53 -0.24
CA ASN A 76 2.31 3.94 -0.46
C ASN A 76 2.99 4.47 -1.73
N ILE A 77 2.69 5.71 -2.12
CA ILE A 77 3.49 6.44 -3.12
C ILE A 77 4.91 6.54 -2.60
N VAL A 78 5.89 6.15 -3.41
CA VAL A 78 7.32 6.27 -3.08
C VAL A 78 8.00 7.33 -3.94
N PRO A 79 9.02 8.03 -3.42
CA PRO A 79 9.84 8.93 -4.22
C PRO A 79 10.59 8.17 -5.31
N ALA A 80 11.02 8.87 -6.36
CA ALA A 80 11.80 8.26 -7.45
C ALA A 80 13.14 7.66 -6.99
N THR A 81 13.73 8.22 -5.93
CA THR A 81 14.95 7.70 -5.32
C THR A 81 14.59 6.92 -4.07
N PRO A 82 15.06 5.67 -3.91
CA PRO A 82 14.84 4.89 -2.71
C PRO A 82 15.33 5.58 -1.44
N TYR A 83 14.57 5.39 -0.35
CA TYR A 83 15.03 5.77 0.98
C TYR A 83 16.27 4.95 1.34
N GLU A 84 17.23 5.59 2.02
CA GLU A 84 18.47 4.91 2.44
C GLU A 84 18.17 3.67 3.29
N GLY A 85 18.81 2.55 2.93
CA GLY A 85 18.65 1.27 3.62
C GLY A 85 17.32 0.55 3.32
N LEU A 86 16.50 1.08 2.42
CA LEU A 86 15.23 0.48 2.02
C LEU A 86 15.25 0.12 0.53
N VAL A 87 14.57 -0.97 0.19
CA VAL A 87 14.27 -1.33 -1.19
C VAL A 87 12.86 -0.84 -1.51
N GLN A 88 12.64 -0.43 -2.75
CA GLN A 88 11.34 -0.04 -3.25
C GLN A 88 11.02 -0.88 -4.48
N GLU A 89 9.79 -1.37 -4.55
CA GLU A 89 9.26 -2.08 -5.70
C GLU A 89 8.03 -1.33 -6.22
N ARG A 90 8.00 -1.10 -7.53
CA ARG A 90 6.88 -0.40 -8.16
C ARG A 90 5.80 -1.41 -8.54
N ILE A 91 4.63 -1.27 -7.93
CA ILE A 91 3.50 -2.19 -8.17
C ILE A 91 2.63 -1.71 -9.34
N PHE A 92 2.30 -0.42 -9.38
CA PHE A 92 1.53 0.21 -10.46
C PHE A 92 1.78 1.72 -10.48
N ASP A 93 1.29 2.39 -11.52
CA ASP A 93 1.29 3.84 -11.63
C ASP A 93 -0.14 4.35 -11.33
N ASP A 94 -0.25 5.34 -10.43
CA ASP A 94 -1.53 5.95 -10.07
C ASP A 94 -1.84 7.13 -11.01
N GLU A 95 -3.04 7.14 -11.60
CA GLU A 95 -3.44 8.16 -12.58
C GLU A 95 -4.21 9.29 -11.89
N TRP A 96 -3.61 10.48 -11.91
CA TRP A 96 -4.23 11.67 -11.34
C TRP A 96 -5.22 12.29 -12.33
N VAL A 97 -6.47 12.43 -11.88
CA VAL A 97 -7.54 13.08 -12.65
C VAL A 97 -7.96 14.40 -12.02
N ILE A 98 -8.57 15.27 -12.83
CA ILE A 98 -9.07 16.58 -12.38
C ILE A 98 -10.54 16.46 -12.03
N CYS A 99 -10.87 16.72 -10.77
CA CYS A 99 -12.26 16.83 -10.31
C CYS A 99 -12.70 18.30 -10.35
N VAL A 100 -13.74 18.61 -11.11
CA VAL A 100 -14.30 19.97 -11.24
C VAL A 100 -15.80 19.95 -11.04
N SER A 101 -16.37 21.11 -10.65
CA SER A 101 -17.82 21.30 -10.64
C SER A 101 -18.43 20.97 -12.00
N ALA A 102 -19.67 20.45 -12.01
CA ALA A 102 -20.42 20.19 -13.25
C ALA A 102 -20.58 21.45 -14.13
N ASN A 103 -20.56 22.64 -13.52
CA ASN A 103 -20.65 23.92 -14.22
C ASN A 103 -19.29 24.48 -14.65
N HIS A 104 -18.19 23.75 -14.41
CA HIS A 104 -16.86 24.21 -14.76
C HIS A 104 -16.63 24.16 -16.27
N ARG A 105 -15.89 25.14 -16.81
CA ARG A 105 -15.61 25.26 -18.25
C ARG A 105 -14.98 24.01 -18.89
N HIS A 106 -14.30 23.20 -18.07
CA HIS A 106 -13.64 21.96 -18.50
C HIS A 106 -14.42 20.68 -18.16
N ALA A 107 -15.61 20.76 -17.56
CA ALA A 107 -16.35 19.59 -17.05
C ALA A 107 -16.65 18.51 -18.10
N ASN A 108 -16.82 18.92 -19.37
CA ASN A 108 -17.14 18.00 -20.47
C ASN A 108 -15.93 17.65 -21.35
N ARG A 109 -14.70 18.01 -20.92
CA ARG A 109 -13.49 17.71 -21.69
C ARG A 109 -12.90 16.37 -21.24
N LYS A 110 -12.63 15.49 -22.20
CA LYS A 110 -11.91 14.22 -21.95
C LYS A 110 -10.43 14.42 -21.62
N GLN A 111 -9.85 15.54 -22.04
CA GLN A 111 -8.45 15.87 -21.81
C GLN A 111 -8.30 17.37 -21.54
N VAL A 112 -7.52 17.69 -20.52
CA VAL A 112 -7.23 19.05 -20.06
C VAL A 112 -5.72 19.15 -19.86
N THR A 113 -5.09 20.16 -20.43
CA THR A 113 -3.65 20.38 -20.29
C THR A 113 -3.33 21.14 -19.00
N LEU A 114 -2.08 21.07 -18.52
CA LEU A 114 -1.65 21.90 -17.38
C LEU A 114 -1.84 23.40 -17.66
N ALA A 115 -1.65 23.84 -18.90
CA ALA A 115 -1.90 25.23 -19.30
C ALA A 115 -3.39 25.62 -19.20
N ASP A 116 -4.30 24.70 -19.53
CA ASP A 116 -5.74 24.90 -19.37
C ASP A 116 -6.15 25.10 -17.90
N LEU A 117 -5.42 24.48 -16.96
CA LEU A 117 -5.63 24.58 -15.51
C LEU A 117 -5.01 25.84 -14.92
N ALA A 118 -3.85 26.27 -15.42
CA ALA A 118 -3.16 27.48 -14.95
C ALA A 118 -3.98 28.77 -15.16
N GLN A 119 -5.00 28.72 -16.03
CA GLN A 119 -5.91 29.83 -16.30
C GLN A 119 -7.24 29.74 -15.54
N VAL A 120 -7.38 28.83 -14.57
CA VAL A 120 -8.55 28.75 -13.70
C VAL A 120 -8.32 29.67 -12.51
N GLN A 121 -9.11 30.74 -12.42
CA GLN A 121 -9.15 31.63 -11.26
C GLN A 121 -10.28 31.13 -10.34
N THR A 122 -9.94 30.86 -9.08
CA THR A 122 -10.82 30.25 -8.06
C THR A 122 -12.08 31.06 -7.79
#